data_AF-A0A2V7JHY1-F1
#
_entry.id   AF-A0A2V7JHY1-F1
#
_cell.length_a   1.000
_cell.length_b   1.000
_cell.length_c   1.000
_cell.angle_alpha   90.00
_cell.angle_beta   90.00
_cell.angle_gamma   90.00
#
_symmetry.space_group_name_H-M   'P 1'
#
loop_
_entity.id
_entity.type
_entity.pdbx_description
1 polymer ?
#
loop_
_entity_poly.entity_id
_entity_poly.type
_entity_poly.pdbx_seq_one_letter_code
_entity_poly.pdbx_strand_id
1 'polypeptide(L)'
;MDGQTEGGAAVDIETGQITWEKAELGGLSVDSVRMVEGSLLMEAARPNLLLIFDPVTGAVVFDSRRLGIAQVVTRRVLPQSGTLLVHGRRAQGPPVVALYDLVTGEQRWANETLFEQTEPKKKGLGGLMQNLVRVASEATALEVLQAGPDMIVVNTLTGLRAMDARTGAVRWSTSLPTARAGNPARHVRLYPSLDKTIASPTARRSGPRRRWCRGGCTTSCNIPAGSSSSPNRRRRTRRRAT
;
A
#
# COMPACT_ATOMS: atom_id res chain seq x y z
N MET A 1 39.04 31.05 -10.33
CA MET A 1 38.30 31.02 -9.05
C MET A 1 37.25 29.96 -9.24
N ASP A 2 37.61 28.71 -8.93
CA ASP A 2 36.72 27.58 -9.08
C ASP A 2 35.84 27.54 -7.84
N GLY A 3 34.58 27.92 -8.00
CA GLY A 3 33.59 27.87 -6.92
C GLY A 3 33.24 26.42 -6.63
N GLN A 4 34.03 25.77 -5.76
CA GLN A 4 33.63 24.53 -5.11
C GLN A 4 32.36 24.84 -4.33
N THR A 5 31.22 24.40 -4.86
CA THR A 5 29.96 24.47 -4.14
C THR A 5 30.05 23.38 -3.07
N GLU A 6 30.31 23.75 -1.82
CA GLU A 6 30.56 22.80 -0.74
C GLU A 6 29.38 21.83 -0.60
N GLY A 7 29.67 20.54 -0.76
CA GLY A 7 28.70 19.45 -0.61
C GLY A 7 28.27 19.26 0.85
N GLY A 8 27.34 18.34 1.08
CA GLY A 8 26.96 17.96 2.45
C GLY A 8 27.87 16.84 2.96
N ALA A 9 28.19 16.85 4.25
CA ALA A 9 28.97 15.79 4.90
C ALA A 9 28.36 15.43 6.26
N ALA A 10 28.59 14.20 6.71
CA ALA A 10 28.41 13.83 8.10
C ALA A 10 29.76 13.64 8.78
N VAL A 11 29.81 14.03 10.04
CA VAL A 11 30.99 13.93 10.90
C VAL A 11 30.62 13.07 12.09
N ASP A 12 31.45 12.06 12.36
CA ASP A 12 31.37 11.26 13.58
C ASP A 12 31.76 12.15 14.78
N ILE A 13 30.87 12.25 15.76
CA ILE A 13 31.06 13.17 16.89
C ILE A 13 32.15 12.71 17.86
N GLU A 14 32.41 11.40 17.96
CA GLU A 14 33.39 10.84 18.88
C GLU A 14 34.83 11.04 18.36
N THR A 15 35.02 10.92 17.05
CA THR A 15 36.33 10.97 16.40
C THR A 15 36.60 12.26 15.63
N GLY A 16 35.56 13.05 15.33
CA GLY A 16 35.64 14.22 14.46
C GLY A 16 35.91 13.90 12.99
N GLN A 17 35.85 12.62 12.58
CA GLN A 17 36.11 12.20 11.21
C GLN A 17 34.87 12.29 10.33
N ILE A 18 35.06 12.64 9.07
CA ILE A 18 33.99 12.61 8.07
C ILE A 18 33.61 11.15 7.77
N THR A 19 32.35 10.80 7.98
CA THR A 19 31.83 9.44 7.72
C THR A 19 31.31 9.28 6.29
N TRP A 20 30.77 10.35 5.70
CA TRP A 20 30.39 10.40 4.30
C TRP A 20 30.32 11.85 3.78
N GLU A 21 30.45 12.00 2.46
CA GLU A 21 30.28 13.27 1.74
C GLU A 21 29.34 13.08 0.54
N LYS A 22 28.63 14.15 0.17
CA LYS A 22 27.68 14.20 -0.96
C LYS A 22 27.76 15.54 -1.68
N ALA A 23 28.38 15.52 -2.85
CA ALA A 23 28.44 16.68 -3.74
C ALA A 23 27.04 17.11 -4.23
N GLU A 24 26.08 16.19 -4.32
CA GLU A 24 24.72 16.51 -4.77
C GLU A 24 23.98 17.45 -3.84
N LEU A 25 24.38 17.48 -2.56
CA LEU A 25 23.85 18.40 -1.55
C LEU A 25 24.48 19.80 -1.66
N GLY A 26 25.47 19.99 -2.54
CA GLY A 26 26.14 21.26 -2.72
C GLY A 26 25.18 22.39 -3.12
N GLY A 27 25.35 23.54 -2.47
CA GLY A 27 24.60 24.77 -2.76
C GLY A 27 23.15 24.74 -2.30
N LEU A 28 22.76 23.71 -1.54
CA LEU A 28 21.49 23.67 -0.84
C LEU A 28 21.53 24.58 0.38
N SER A 29 20.46 25.35 0.60
CA SER A 29 20.30 26.05 1.88
C SER A 29 20.01 25.04 2.99
N VAL A 30 20.37 25.37 4.22
CA VAL A 30 20.09 24.48 5.37
C VAL A 30 18.60 24.14 5.49
N ASP A 31 17.71 25.09 5.19
CA ASP A 31 16.24 24.90 5.23
C ASP A 31 15.69 23.96 4.15
N SER A 32 16.51 23.68 3.13
CA SER A 32 16.17 22.75 2.06
C SER A 32 16.50 21.30 2.41
N VAL A 33 17.18 21.08 3.54
CA VAL A 33 17.47 19.77 4.12
C VAL A 33 16.62 19.59 5.37
N ARG A 34 15.73 18.60 5.39
CA ARG A 34 14.79 18.38 6.50
C ARG A 34 14.56 16.90 6.76
N MET A 35 14.06 16.58 7.94
CA MET A 35 13.64 15.21 8.23
C MET A 35 12.39 14.86 7.44
N VAL A 36 12.33 13.64 6.89
CA VAL A 36 11.12 13.09 6.29
C VAL A 36 10.15 12.73 7.41
N GLU A 37 8.97 13.34 7.37
CA GLU A 37 7.94 13.19 8.40
C GLU A 37 7.64 11.71 8.71
N GLY A 38 7.66 11.36 10.00
CA GLY A 38 7.40 10.00 10.48
C GLY A 38 8.56 9.03 10.27
N SER A 39 9.78 9.53 10.06
CA SER A 39 10.99 8.71 9.90
C SER A 39 12.25 9.43 10.39
N LEU A 40 13.38 8.73 10.41
CA LEU A 40 14.70 9.29 10.68
C LEU A 40 15.49 9.63 9.41
N LEU A 41 14.86 9.51 8.23
CA LEU A 41 15.50 9.85 6.96
C LEU A 41 15.54 11.36 6.78
N MET A 42 16.55 11.83 6.06
CA MET A 42 16.65 13.22 5.63
C MET A 42 16.22 13.32 4.18
N GLU A 43 15.49 14.39 3.85
CA GLU A 43 15.28 14.83 2.49
C GLU A 43 16.08 16.11 2.22
N ALA A 44 16.56 16.21 0.99
CA ALA A 44 17.21 17.38 0.45
C ALA A 44 16.54 17.75 -0.87
N ALA A 45 15.99 18.97 -0.95
CA ALA A 45 15.13 19.38 -2.05
C ALA A 45 15.56 20.70 -2.68
N ARG A 46 15.62 20.75 -4.01
CA ARG A 46 15.69 21.98 -4.81
C ARG A 46 14.85 21.81 -6.07
N PRO A 47 14.63 22.85 -6.89
CA PRO A 47 13.91 22.66 -8.15
C PRO A 47 14.48 21.47 -8.96
N ASN A 48 13.60 20.55 -9.35
CA ASN A 48 13.91 19.32 -10.10
C ASN A 48 14.81 18.29 -9.39
N LEU A 49 15.07 18.43 -8.09
CA LEU A 49 15.78 17.43 -7.30
C LEU A 49 15.08 17.20 -5.97
N LEU A 50 14.83 15.92 -5.67
CA LEU A 50 14.57 15.47 -4.34
C LEU A 50 15.40 14.21 -4.08
N LEU A 51 16.25 14.29 -3.05
CA LEU A 51 17.00 13.16 -2.51
C LEU A 51 16.43 12.82 -1.15
N ILE A 52 16.27 11.53 -0.87
CA ILE A 52 16.04 11.02 0.49
C ILE A 52 17.17 10.06 0.82
N PHE A 53 17.79 10.25 1.97
CA PHE A 53 18.95 9.48 2.40
C PHE A 53 18.95 9.25 3.91
N ASP A 54 19.66 8.22 4.33
CA ASP A 54 19.95 7.94 5.72
C ASP A 54 21.06 8.91 6.20
N PRO A 55 20.83 9.72 7.25
CA PRO A 55 21.81 10.71 7.70
C PRO A 55 23.04 10.11 8.39
N VAL A 56 22.95 8.88 8.89
CA VAL A 56 24.04 8.21 9.62
C VAL A 56 25.02 7.62 8.62
N THR A 57 24.51 6.88 7.63
CA THR A 57 25.33 6.14 6.66
C THR A 57 25.55 6.90 5.35
N GLY A 58 24.72 7.91 5.07
CA GLY A 58 24.69 8.57 3.77
C GLY A 58 24.08 7.69 2.67
N ALA A 59 23.48 6.54 2.98
CA ALA A 59 22.86 5.70 1.96
C ALA A 59 21.66 6.43 1.32
N VAL A 60 21.60 6.47 -0.02
CA VAL A 60 20.50 7.11 -0.74
C VAL A 60 19.35 6.12 -0.87
N VAL A 61 18.19 6.47 -0.31
CA VAL A 61 16.95 5.68 -0.39
C VAL A 61 16.14 6.05 -1.63
N PHE A 62 16.11 7.34 -1.99
CA PHE A 62 15.40 7.81 -3.16
C PHE A 62 16.12 8.97 -3.84
N ASP A 63 16.08 8.98 -5.17
CA ASP A 63 16.58 10.05 -6.02
C ASP A 63 15.60 10.28 -7.17
N SER A 64 14.97 11.46 -7.19
CA SER A 64 13.94 11.82 -8.17
C SER A 64 14.43 11.71 -9.62
N ARG A 65 15.73 11.89 -9.86
CA ARG A 65 16.33 11.84 -11.19
C ARG A 65 16.29 10.44 -11.80
N ARG A 66 16.37 9.39 -10.97
CA ARG A 66 16.38 7.98 -11.44
C ARG A 66 15.09 7.59 -12.15
N LEU A 67 13.97 8.21 -11.78
CA LEU A 67 12.66 8.03 -12.43
C LEU A 67 12.24 9.22 -13.30
N GLY A 68 13.13 10.20 -13.52
CA GLY A 68 12.79 11.41 -14.28
C GLY A 68 11.69 12.27 -13.65
N ILE A 69 11.49 12.15 -12.33
CA ILE A 69 10.47 12.90 -11.59
C ILE A 69 10.97 14.34 -11.43
N ALA A 70 10.26 15.27 -12.06
CA ALA A 70 10.53 16.70 -11.96
C ALA A 70 9.84 17.32 -10.73
N GLN A 71 8.70 16.77 -10.33
CA GLN A 71 7.94 17.23 -9.17
C GLN A 71 7.50 16.03 -8.33
N VAL A 72 8.06 15.90 -7.13
CA VAL A 72 7.57 14.94 -6.12
C VAL A 72 6.36 15.56 -5.43
N VAL A 73 5.26 14.81 -5.41
CA VAL A 73 3.96 15.25 -4.88
C VAL A 73 3.64 14.54 -3.56
N THR A 74 4.03 13.27 -3.44
CA THR A 74 3.89 12.52 -2.18
C THR A 74 5.16 11.75 -1.89
N ARG A 75 5.52 11.72 -0.61
CA ARG A 75 6.62 10.94 -0.04
C ARG A 75 6.14 10.48 1.34
N ARG A 76 5.83 9.19 1.46
CA ARG A 76 5.21 8.64 2.68
C ARG A 76 5.96 7.39 3.10
N VAL A 77 6.56 7.43 4.27
CA VAL A 77 7.13 6.26 4.91
C VAL A 77 5.99 5.36 5.40
N LEU A 78 6.12 4.06 5.15
CA LEU A 78 5.20 2.99 5.54
C LEU A 78 5.93 2.09 6.55
N PRO A 79 5.87 2.41 7.86
CA PRO A 79 6.70 1.74 8.86
C PRO A 79 6.46 0.24 8.95
N GLN A 80 5.22 -0.20 8.78
CA GLN A 80 4.83 -1.61 8.90
C GLN A 80 5.49 -2.51 7.84
N SER A 81 5.75 -1.96 6.65
CA SER A 81 6.40 -2.69 5.55
C SER A 81 7.88 -2.32 5.36
N GLY A 82 8.39 -1.33 6.10
CA GLY A 82 9.76 -0.85 5.93
C GLY A 82 10.00 -0.22 4.55
N THR A 83 9.01 0.47 3.98
CA THR A 83 9.08 1.03 2.62
C THR A 83 8.75 2.51 2.54
N LEU A 84 9.26 3.19 1.53
CA LEU A 84 8.88 4.55 1.15
C LEU A 84 8.00 4.51 -0.11
N LEU A 85 6.79 5.07 -0.02
CA LEU A 85 5.94 5.32 -1.18
C LEU A 85 6.18 6.73 -1.71
N VAL A 86 6.54 6.84 -2.98
CA VAL A 86 6.75 8.10 -3.68
C VAL A 86 5.76 8.22 -4.82
N HIS A 87 5.16 9.40 -4.96
CA HIS A 87 4.39 9.79 -6.14
C HIS A 87 4.95 11.09 -6.68
N GLY A 88 5.17 11.14 -7.99
CA GLY A 88 5.60 12.36 -8.64
C GLY A 88 5.25 12.43 -10.13
N ARG A 89 5.36 13.65 -10.65
CA ARG A 89 5.18 13.99 -12.05
C ARG A 89 6.52 14.11 -12.73
N ARG A 90 6.61 13.54 -13.92
CA ARG A 90 7.78 13.67 -14.79
C ARG A 90 7.66 14.91 -15.65
N ALA A 91 8.80 15.44 -16.10
CA ALA A 91 8.80 16.51 -17.11
C ALA A 91 8.19 16.00 -18.44
N GLN A 92 8.41 14.72 -18.74
CA GLN A 92 7.87 14.03 -19.91
C GLN A 92 7.39 12.64 -19.49
N GLY A 93 6.26 12.19 -20.05
CA GLY A 93 5.67 10.89 -19.76
C GLY A 93 4.64 10.91 -18.63
N PRO A 94 4.09 9.72 -18.29
CA PRO A 94 3.05 9.62 -17.28
C PRO A 94 3.57 9.92 -15.86
N PRO A 95 2.69 10.32 -14.94
CA PRO A 95 3.00 10.33 -13.51
C PRO A 95 3.41 8.92 -13.06
N VAL A 96 4.21 8.84 -11.99
CA VAL A 96 4.66 7.57 -11.45
C VAL A 96 4.42 7.51 -9.95
N VAL A 97 3.97 6.34 -9.50
CA VAL A 97 3.97 5.95 -8.10
C VAL A 97 4.94 4.79 -7.94
N ALA A 98 5.91 4.92 -7.05
CA ALA A 98 6.96 3.94 -6.85
C ALA A 98 7.13 3.61 -5.37
N LEU A 99 7.57 2.39 -5.10
CA LEU A 99 7.83 1.90 -3.76
C LEU A 99 9.30 1.51 -3.63
N TYR A 100 9.93 2.00 -2.57
CA TYR A 100 11.33 1.76 -2.27
C TYR A 100 11.46 1.04 -0.94
N ASP A 101 12.43 0.14 -0.84
CA ASP A 101 12.87 -0.44 0.42
C ASP A 101 13.67 0.59 1.22
N LEU A 102 13.34 0.81 2.51
CA LEU A 102 13.99 1.85 3.31
C LEU A 102 15.43 1.49 3.70
N VAL A 103 15.77 0.21 3.75
CA VAL A 103 17.09 -0.26 4.21
C VAL A 103 18.09 -0.23 3.07
N THR A 104 17.69 -0.76 1.92
CA THR A 104 18.56 -0.94 0.75
C THR A 104 18.47 0.23 -0.24
N GLY A 105 17.40 1.02 -0.20
CA GLY A 105 17.10 2.00 -1.24
C GLY A 105 16.70 1.38 -2.58
N GLU A 106 16.48 0.06 -2.64
CA GLU A 106 16.09 -0.62 -3.86
C GLU A 106 14.65 -0.26 -4.24
N GLN A 107 14.42 0.04 -5.52
CA GLN A 107 13.08 0.20 -6.06
C GLN A 107 12.41 -1.16 -6.18
N ARG A 108 11.36 -1.39 -5.39
CA ARG A 108 10.59 -2.63 -5.45
C ARG A 108 9.69 -2.68 -6.69
N TRP A 109 9.02 -1.57 -7.00
CA TRP A 109 8.20 -1.43 -8.20
C TRP A 109 7.93 0.04 -8.52
N ALA A 110 7.47 0.28 -9.75
CA ALA A 110 6.93 1.54 -10.22
C ALA A 110 5.64 1.28 -11.01
N ASN A 111 4.65 2.15 -10.84
CA ASN A 111 3.36 2.10 -11.49
C ASN A 111 3.07 3.46 -12.16
N GLU A 112 2.76 3.42 -13.45
CA GLU A 112 2.48 4.60 -14.28
C GLU A 112 1.00 4.74 -14.64
N THR A 113 0.18 3.77 -14.24
CA THR A 113 -1.23 3.62 -14.65
C THR A 113 -2.21 3.91 -13.53
N LEU A 114 -1.75 4.24 -12.31
CA LEU A 114 -2.61 4.48 -11.14
C LEU A 114 -3.69 5.53 -11.40
N PHE A 115 -3.35 6.57 -12.17
CA PHE A 115 -4.21 7.69 -12.52
C PHE A 115 -4.96 7.50 -13.85
N GLU A 116 -4.82 6.34 -14.50
CA GLU A 116 -5.66 6.01 -15.63
C GLU A 116 -7.12 5.92 -15.19
N GLN A 117 -7.99 6.38 -16.08
CA GLN A 117 -9.42 6.41 -15.84
C GLN A 117 -10.04 5.11 -16.30
N THR A 118 -10.81 4.50 -15.40
CA THR A 118 -11.60 3.29 -15.69
C THR A 118 -12.94 3.60 -16.34
N GLU A 119 -13.38 4.86 -16.30
CA GLU A 119 -14.64 5.32 -16.92
C GLU A 119 -14.51 5.46 -18.44
N PRO A 120 -15.60 5.26 -19.21
CA PRO A 120 -15.61 5.48 -20.64
C PRO A 120 -15.11 6.88 -21.01
N LYS A 121 -14.22 6.97 -22.00
CA LYS A 121 -13.73 8.26 -22.51
C LYS A 121 -14.90 9.09 -23.02
N LYS A 122 -15.11 10.26 -22.41
CA LYS A 122 -16.11 11.22 -22.85
C LYS A 122 -15.60 12.00 -24.06
N LYS A 123 -16.49 12.40 -24.96
CA LYS A 123 -16.17 13.23 -26.14
C LYS A 123 -16.46 14.71 -25.84
N GLY A 124 -15.87 15.61 -26.63
CA GLY A 124 -16.11 17.06 -26.54
C GLY A 124 -15.72 17.66 -25.18
N LEU A 125 -16.51 18.62 -24.70
CA LEU A 125 -16.28 19.30 -23.41
C LEU A 125 -16.15 18.32 -22.23
N GLY A 126 -16.93 17.24 -22.23
CA GLY A 126 -16.84 16.20 -21.20
C GLY A 126 -15.47 15.52 -21.17
N GLY A 127 -14.86 15.28 -22.33
CA GLY A 127 -13.50 14.73 -22.42
C GLY A 127 -12.41 15.70 -21.96
N LEU A 128 -12.59 17.01 -22.23
CA LEU A 128 -11.69 18.05 -21.75
C LEU A 128 -11.72 18.14 -20.22
N MET A 129 -12.91 18.19 -19.63
CA MET A 129 -13.09 18.19 -18.16
C MET A 129 -12.51 16.92 -17.53
N GLN A 130 -12.74 15.77 -18.16
CA GLN A 130 -12.19 14.49 -17.73
C GLN A 130 -10.65 14.52 -17.68
N ASN A 131 -10.01 15.12 -18.68
CA ASN A 131 -8.56 15.27 -18.72
C ASN A 131 -8.03 16.27 -17.68
N LEU A 132 -8.73 17.39 -17.46
CA LEU A 132 -8.36 18.38 -16.44
C LEU A 132 -8.37 17.78 -15.03
N VAL A 133 -9.41 17.02 -14.69
CA VAL A 133 -9.52 16.32 -13.40
C VAL A 133 -8.38 15.31 -13.23
N ARG A 134 -8.01 14.59 -14.30
CA ARG A 134 -6.86 13.68 -14.28
C ARG A 134 -5.59 14.42 -13.92
N VAL A 135 -5.23 15.47 -14.67
CA VAL A 135 -4.02 16.26 -14.43
C VAL A 135 -4.00 16.86 -13.02
N ALA A 136 -5.14 17.34 -12.52
CA ALA A 136 -5.26 17.82 -11.16
C ALA A 136 -5.01 16.71 -10.12
N SER A 137 -5.53 15.50 -10.36
CA SER A 137 -5.30 14.34 -9.50
C SER A 137 -3.82 13.93 -9.44
N GLU A 138 -3.12 13.99 -10.57
CA GLU A 138 -1.67 13.71 -10.66
C GLU A 138 -0.82 14.76 -9.92
N ALA A 139 -1.33 15.98 -9.78
CA ALA A 139 -0.67 17.07 -9.05
C ALA A 139 -1.08 17.14 -7.56
N THR A 140 -2.01 16.29 -7.13
CA THR A 140 -2.52 16.28 -5.74
C THR A 140 -1.86 15.15 -4.97
N ALA A 141 -1.48 15.43 -3.72
CA ALA A 141 -0.93 14.40 -2.84
C ALA A 141 -1.94 13.26 -2.67
N LEU A 142 -1.47 12.03 -2.86
CA LEU A 142 -2.27 10.87 -2.50
C LEU A 142 -2.22 10.68 -0.99
N GLU A 143 -3.32 10.19 -0.43
CA GLU A 143 -3.40 9.83 0.98
C GLU A 143 -3.32 8.31 1.10
N VAL A 144 -2.42 7.80 1.94
CA VAL A 144 -2.32 6.36 2.21
C VAL A 144 -3.29 6.02 3.34
N LEU A 145 -4.36 5.30 3.00
CA LEU A 145 -5.38 4.87 3.96
C LEU A 145 -5.01 3.55 4.65
N GLN A 146 -4.33 2.66 3.93
CA GLN A 146 -3.85 1.38 4.43
C GLN A 146 -2.56 0.98 3.73
N ALA A 147 -1.62 0.45 4.49
CA ALA A 147 -0.41 -0.16 3.98
C ALA A 147 -0.18 -1.49 4.72
N GLY A 148 -0.54 -2.59 4.06
CA GLY A 148 -0.34 -3.94 4.58
C GLY A 148 0.58 -4.77 3.68
N PRO A 149 0.92 -6.00 4.08
CA PRO A 149 1.83 -6.87 3.33
C PRO A 149 1.29 -7.27 1.95
N ASP A 150 -0.04 -7.27 1.77
CA ASP A 150 -0.68 -7.65 0.51
C ASP A 150 -1.13 -6.47 -0.34
N MET A 151 -1.49 -5.34 0.28
CA MET A 151 -2.18 -4.26 -0.39
C MET A 151 -1.86 -2.90 0.23
N ILE A 152 -1.68 -1.91 -0.65
CA ILE A 152 -1.62 -0.50 -0.30
C ILE A 152 -2.87 0.17 -0.89
N VAL A 153 -3.67 0.81 -0.04
CA VAL A 153 -4.88 1.52 -0.46
C VAL A 153 -4.63 3.01 -0.34
N VAL A 154 -4.83 3.72 -1.46
CA VAL A 154 -4.63 5.16 -1.54
C VAL A 154 -5.91 5.86 -1.96
N ASN A 155 -6.10 7.07 -1.44
CA ASN A 155 -7.12 8.00 -1.87
C ASN A 155 -6.48 9.03 -2.81
N THR A 156 -7.06 9.15 -4.00
CA THR A 156 -6.70 10.18 -4.99
C THR A 156 -7.87 11.13 -5.17
N LEU A 157 -7.67 12.24 -5.89
CA LEU A 157 -8.76 13.16 -6.21
C LEU A 157 -9.92 12.48 -6.96
N THR A 158 -9.64 11.39 -7.69
CA THR A 158 -10.64 10.66 -8.50
C THR A 158 -11.26 9.45 -7.79
N GLY A 159 -10.84 9.17 -6.56
CA GLY A 159 -11.34 8.06 -5.76
C GLY A 159 -10.23 7.15 -5.26
N LEU A 160 -10.65 5.97 -4.79
CA LEU A 160 -9.76 4.99 -4.17
C LEU A 160 -9.12 4.07 -5.21
N ARG A 161 -7.89 3.70 -4.89
CA ARG A 161 -7.10 2.72 -5.64
C ARG A 161 -6.46 1.77 -4.64
N ALA A 162 -6.59 0.47 -4.88
CA ALA A 162 -5.78 -0.53 -4.21
C ALA A 162 -4.71 -1.06 -5.14
N MET A 163 -3.48 -1.06 -4.65
CA MET A 163 -2.33 -1.63 -5.32
C MET A 163 -1.90 -2.90 -4.58
N ASP A 164 -1.49 -3.91 -5.34
CA ASP A 164 -0.72 -5.04 -4.80
C ASP A 164 0.59 -4.52 -4.19
N ALA A 165 0.85 -4.83 -2.92
CA ALA A 165 2.02 -4.29 -2.23
C ALA A 165 3.36 -4.81 -2.80
N ARG A 166 3.35 -5.98 -3.46
CA ARG A 166 4.56 -6.60 -4.02
C ARG A 166 4.82 -6.19 -5.45
N THR A 167 3.79 -6.00 -6.27
CA THR A 167 3.94 -5.72 -7.70
C THR A 167 3.57 -4.29 -8.10
N GLY A 168 2.89 -3.55 -7.24
CA GLY A 168 2.35 -2.23 -7.56
C GLY A 168 1.16 -2.26 -8.51
N ALA A 169 0.68 -3.43 -8.95
CA ALA A 169 -0.44 -3.54 -9.86
C ALA A 169 -1.75 -3.09 -9.20
N VAL A 170 -2.56 -2.31 -9.91
CA VAL A 170 -3.88 -1.90 -9.42
C VAL A 170 -4.79 -3.13 -9.37
N ARG A 171 -5.20 -3.53 -8.16
CA ARG A 171 -6.12 -4.65 -7.92
C ARG A 171 -7.57 -4.24 -8.09
N TRP A 172 -7.93 -3.06 -7.63
CA TRP A 172 -9.25 -2.49 -7.80
C TRP A 172 -9.22 -0.96 -7.71
N SER A 173 -10.29 -0.37 -8.26
CA SER A 173 -10.53 1.07 -8.34
C SER A 173 -11.98 1.34 -8.00
N THR A 174 -12.26 2.35 -7.18
CA THR A 174 -13.64 2.82 -6.97
C THR A 174 -13.69 4.34 -6.95
N SER A 175 -14.67 4.92 -7.64
CA SER A 175 -15.02 6.32 -7.47
C SER A 175 -15.71 6.50 -6.11
N LEU A 176 -15.41 7.61 -5.43
CA LEU A 176 -16.13 7.98 -4.22
C LEU A 176 -17.29 8.90 -4.61
N PRO A 177 -18.45 8.79 -3.95
CA PRO A 177 -19.54 9.74 -4.15
C PRO A 177 -19.04 11.16 -3.85
N THR A 178 -19.09 12.04 -4.84
CA THR A 178 -18.86 13.47 -4.63
C THR A 178 -20.08 14.05 -3.91
N ALA A 179 -19.85 14.87 -2.88
CA ALA A 179 -20.95 15.61 -2.26
C ALA A 179 -21.66 16.48 -3.31
N ARG A 180 -22.92 16.90 -3.07
CA ARG A 180 -23.74 17.73 -3.98
C ARG A 180 -23.07 19.03 -4.47
N ALA A 181 -21.92 19.41 -3.92
CA ALA A 181 -21.10 20.56 -4.30
C ALA A 181 -19.75 20.19 -4.98
N GLY A 182 -19.56 18.96 -5.46
CA GLY A 182 -18.35 18.53 -6.17
C GLY A 182 -17.12 18.29 -5.29
N ASN A 183 -17.24 18.42 -3.97
CA ASN A 183 -16.14 18.15 -3.04
C ASN A 183 -15.89 16.64 -2.91
N PRO A 184 -14.62 16.18 -2.98
CA PRO A 184 -14.28 14.78 -2.73
C PRO A 184 -14.56 14.42 -1.26
N ALA A 185 -14.82 13.14 -1.00
CA ALA A 185 -15.00 12.64 0.36
C ALA A 185 -13.70 12.85 1.17
N ARG A 186 -13.80 13.60 2.27
CA ARG A 186 -12.65 13.97 3.11
C ARG A 186 -12.33 12.95 4.21
N HIS A 187 -13.27 12.06 4.53
CA HIS A 187 -13.10 11.03 5.54
C HIS A 187 -13.49 9.68 4.94
N VAL A 188 -12.49 8.89 4.59
CA VAL A 188 -12.67 7.54 4.11
C VAL A 188 -12.22 6.57 5.18
N ARG A 189 -13.09 5.61 5.54
CA ARG A 189 -12.73 4.51 6.42
C ARG A 189 -12.90 3.20 5.67
N LEU A 190 -11.85 2.41 5.64
CA LEU A 190 -11.87 1.05 5.11
C LEU A 190 -12.32 0.10 6.23
N TYR A 191 -13.15 -0.88 5.87
CA TYR A 191 -13.56 -1.96 6.76
C TYR A 191 -13.05 -3.27 6.18
N PRO A 192 -12.54 -4.20 7.02
CA PRO A 192 -12.24 -5.55 6.58
C PRO A 192 -13.49 -6.16 5.95
N SER A 193 -13.31 -6.95 4.89
CA SER A 193 -14.40 -7.77 4.38
C SER A 193 -14.87 -8.68 5.51
N LEU A 194 -16.18 -8.64 5.81
CA LEU A 194 -16.77 -9.69 6.64
C LEU A 194 -16.57 -11.00 5.87
N ASP A 195 -15.75 -11.90 6.40
CA ASP A 195 -15.65 -13.24 5.84
C ASP A 195 -17.06 -13.79 5.70
N LYS A 196 -17.46 -14.11 4.47
CA LYS A 196 -18.72 -14.80 4.19
C LYS A 196 -18.57 -16.28 4.58
N THR A 197 -18.15 -16.52 5.80
CA THR A 197 -18.18 -17.81 6.49
C THR A 197 -19.12 -17.69 7.69
N ILE A 198 -20.24 -16.99 7.51
CA ILE A 198 -21.42 -17.30 8.30
C ILE A 198 -22.02 -18.53 7.63
N ALA A 199 -21.83 -19.65 8.30
CA ALA A 199 -22.35 -20.96 7.97
C ALA A 199 -23.70 -20.91 7.24
N SER A 200 -23.80 -21.67 6.15
CA SER A 200 -25.10 -22.20 5.74
C SER A 200 -25.71 -22.90 6.96
N PRO A 201 -26.91 -22.53 7.42
CA PRO A 201 -27.66 -23.43 8.28
C PRO A 201 -28.24 -24.52 7.37
N THR A 202 -27.40 -25.45 6.92
CA THR A 202 -27.91 -26.71 6.39
C THR A 202 -28.35 -27.54 7.58
N ALA A 203 -29.62 -27.95 7.54
CA ALA A 203 -30.24 -28.98 8.36
C ALA A 203 -30.58 -28.62 9.82
N ARG A 204 -31.64 -27.83 10.01
CA ARG A 204 -32.68 -28.30 10.93
C ARG A 204 -33.57 -29.26 10.16
N ARG A 205 -33.37 -30.56 10.41
CA ARG A 205 -34.39 -31.60 10.24
C ARG A 205 -35.72 -31.09 10.81
N SER A 206 -36.64 -30.70 9.95
CA SER A 206 -38.08 -30.68 10.25
C SER A 206 -38.71 -31.89 9.57
N GLY A 207 -38.70 -33.00 10.30
CA GLY A 207 -39.70 -34.05 10.11
C GLY A 207 -41.11 -33.54 10.45
N PRO A 208 -42.16 -34.33 10.19
CA PRO A 208 -43.14 -34.03 9.15
C PRO A 208 -44.39 -33.27 9.64
N ARG A 209 -45.12 -32.71 8.67
CA ARG A 209 -46.48 -32.16 8.83
C ARG A 209 -47.38 -33.18 9.55
N ARG A 210 -47.85 -32.86 10.75
CA ARG A 210 -48.97 -33.56 11.40
C ARG A 210 -50.24 -33.23 10.62
N ARG A 211 -50.62 -34.15 9.73
CA ARG A 211 -51.93 -34.23 9.10
C ARG A 211 -52.85 -34.96 10.09
N TRP A 212 -53.98 -34.36 10.42
CA TRP A 212 -55.03 -34.99 11.22
C TRP A 212 -55.61 -36.18 10.43
N CYS A 213 -55.47 -37.39 10.98
CA CYS A 213 -56.32 -38.53 10.64
C CYS A 213 -56.73 -39.22 11.95
N ARG A 214 -58.04 -39.42 12.10
CA ARG A 214 -58.67 -40.24 13.14
C ARG A 214 -58.32 -41.72 12.90
N GLY A 215 -58.09 -42.48 13.98
CA GLY A 215 -58.31 -43.93 14.01
C GLY A 215 -57.09 -44.80 14.40
N GLY A 216 -57.18 -45.44 15.57
CA GLY A 216 -56.96 -46.89 15.75
C GLY A 216 -55.54 -47.49 15.86
N CYS A 217 -55.33 -48.21 16.98
CA CYS A 217 -54.51 -49.42 17.18
C CYS A 217 -52.96 -49.35 17.39
N THR A 218 -52.59 -49.43 18.68
CA THR A 218 -51.73 -50.42 19.39
C THR A 218 -50.42 -51.03 18.83
N THR A 219 -49.42 -51.12 19.75
CA THR A 219 -48.25 -52.05 19.87
C THR A 219 -47.06 -51.81 18.92
N SER A 220 -45.76 -52.02 19.19
CA SER A 220 -44.86 -52.16 20.35
C SER A 220 -43.42 -52.41 19.80
N CYS A 221 -42.36 -52.12 20.58
CA CYS A 221 -40.98 -52.67 20.51
C CYS A 221 -40.11 -52.39 19.24
N ASN A 222 -38.77 -52.32 19.22
CA ASN A 222 -37.68 -52.66 20.15
C ASN A 222 -36.36 -51.94 19.72
N ILE A 223 -35.43 -51.75 20.66
CA ILE A 223 -33.99 -51.43 20.48
C ILE A 223 -33.20 -52.77 20.46
N PRO A 224 -31.99 -52.91 19.86
CA PRO A 224 -30.69 -52.68 20.56
C PRO A 224 -29.63 -52.01 19.63
N ALA A 225 -28.66 -51.18 20.06
CA ALA A 225 -27.54 -51.29 21.02
C ALA A 225 -26.29 -52.07 20.51
N GLY A 226 -25.12 -51.42 20.57
CA GLY A 226 -23.77 -52.00 20.43
C GLY A 226 -22.74 -51.00 19.84
N SER A 227 -22.06 -50.15 20.63
CA SER A 227 -20.77 -50.36 21.35
C SER A 227 -19.59 -50.69 20.41
N SER A 228 -18.63 -49.80 20.14
CA SER A 228 -17.51 -49.29 20.96
C SER A 228 -16.17 -49.88 20.51
N SER A 229 -15.14 -49.06 20.21
CA SER A 229 -13.75 -49.20 20.70
C SER A 229 -12.74 -48.39 19.87
N SER A 230 -12.08 -47.44 20.54
CA SER A 230 -10.70 -46.96 20.29
C SER A 230 -9.70 -47.99 20.93
N PRO A 231 -8.35 -47.83 21.05
CA PRO A 231 -7.38 -46.86 20.49
C PRO A 231 -5.96 -47.45 20.11
N ASN A 232 -5.04 -46.56 19.67
CA ASN A 232 -3.63 -46.43 20.10
C ASN A 232 -2.41 -47.03 19.31
N ARG A 233 -1.27 -46.30 19.46
CA ARG A 233 0.18 -46.64 19.28
C ARG A 233 0.79 -46.49 17.85
N ARG A 234 2.07 -46.10 17.63
CA ARG A 234 3.27 -45.85 18.48
C ARG A 234 4.37 -45.10 17.68
N ARG A 235 5.30 -44.47 18.43
CA ARG A 235 6.64 -43.92 18.05
C ARG A 235 7.54 -44.85 17.21
N ARG A 236 8.49 -44.27 16.44
CA ARG A 236 9.92 -44.64 16.47
C ARG A 236 10.88 -43.60 15.85
N THR A 237 12.08 -43.57 16.40
CA THR A 237 13.29 -42.74 16.14
C THR A 237 14.32 -43.45 15.24
N ARG A 238 15.24 -42.69 14.59
CA ARG A 238 16.70 -42.97 14.33
C ARG A 238 17.26 -41.84 13.43
N ARG A 239 18.36 -41.11 13.71
CA ARG A 239 19.83 -41.36 13.87
C ARG A 239 20.67 -41.16 12.57
N ARG A 240 21.44 -40.06 12.55
CA ARG A 240 22.86 -39.78 12.15
C ARG A 240 23.55 -40.26 10.84
N ALA A 241 24.60 -39.47 10.53
CA ALA A 241 25.79 -39.61 9.65
C ALA A 241 25.56 -39.17 8.19
N THR A 242 26.44 -38.42 7.52
CA THR A 242 27.89 -38.14 7.68
C THR A 242 28.23 -36.65 7.74
#